data_AF-A0A1B6YCA9-F1
#
_entry.id   AF-A0A1B6YCA9-F1
#
_cell.length_a   1.000
_cell.length_b   1.000
_cell.length_c   1.000
_cell.angle_alpha   90.00
_cell.angle_beta   90.00
_cell.angle_gamma   90.00
#
_symmetry.space_group_name_H-M   'P 1'
#
loop_
_entity.id
_entity.type
_entity.pdbx_description
1 polymer ?
#
loop_
_entity_poly.entity_id
_entity_poly.type
_entity_poly.pdbx_seq_one_letter_code
_entity_poly.pdbx_strand_id
1 'polypeptide(L)'
;MKNLVLILVISALFTGVNFAQLKSDLAGNIIKVEDLPAERDLSINDFSFQQSSNGFINAQQTVPGVAFLSSAILPGSAQAANGKWARAGVYLAVEAFSIFYYINRNNVAKDQERAYEAFTHQEWSVVAYSQWLIGYYDNNGLSHDKLDQLRTMVGGLDPDFSDTRNDWNRVNINLLQEIERETDLVCGTCGSGDFSHVLPAYGSQQYYELISKYYQFEGGWSDFYAENVAVNNPNYNYLYDNKGDLASPLFLLGAERADRFNNNYRRAGNILNLLVINHVVSAFDALFSVKLKNAQVQASANMMRPDSFSLTLHF
;
A
#
# COMPACT_ATOMS: atom_id res chain seq x y z
N MET A 1 23.07 -34.78 -0.28
CA MET A 1 22.55 -34.00 0.86
C MET A 1 23.40 -32.75 1.15
N LYS A 2 23.71 -31.93 0.14
CA LYS A 2 24.50 -30.68 0.32
C LYS A 2 23.79 -29.42 -0.21
N ASN A 3 22.66 -29.56 -0.91
CA ASN A 3 21.90 -28.45 -1.47
C ASN A 3 20.65 -28.07 -0.64
N LEU A 4 20.40 -28.75 0.49
CA LEU A 4 19.24 -28.47 1.35
C LEU A 4 19.55 -27.49 2.50
N VAL A 5 20.83 -27.24 2.81
CA VAL A 5 21.24 -26.43 3.96
C VAL A 5 21.28 -24.93 3.62
N LEU A 6 21.44 -24.56 2.34
CA LEU A 6 21.51 -23.15 1.94
C LEU A 6 20.13 -22.46 1.89
N ILE A 7 19.05 -23.22 1.68
CA ILE A 7 17.67 -22.69 1.62
C ILE A 7 17.10 -22.44 3.03
N LEU A 8 17.57 -23.18 4.03
CA LEU A 8 17.11 -23.06 5.43
C LEU A 8 17.77 -21.91 6.22
N VAL A 9 18.91 -21.39 5.74
CA VAL A 9 19.57 -20.23 6.37
C VAL A 9 18.93 -18.92 5.91
N ILE A 10 18.32 -18.87 4.72
CA ILE A 10 17.63 -17.68 4.22
C ILE A 10 16.25 -17.50 4.88
N SER A 11 15.57 -18.58 5.29
CA SER A 11 14.28 -18.49 5.99
C SER A 11 14.40 -18.13 7.48
N ALA A 12 15.54 -18.38 8.12
CA ALA A 12 15.75 -18.12 9.54
C ALA A 12 16.21 -16.68 9.86
N LEU A 13 16.60 -15.89 8.87
CA LEU A 13 17.06 -14.49 9.07
C LEU A 13 15.96 -13.44 9.01
N PHE A 14 14.71 -13.81 8.67
CA PHE A 14 13.62 -12.84 8.44
C PHE A 14 12.42 -12.98 9.38
N THR A 15 12.45 -13.86 10.39
CA THR A 15 11.36 -13.96 11.38
C THR A 15 11.44 -12.91 12.51
N GLY A 16 12.46 -12.05 12.52
CA GLY A 16 12.68 -11.09 13.61
C GLY A 16 12.77 -9.62 13.22
N VAL A 17 12.65 -9.25 11.94
CA VAL A 17 12.78 -7.84 11.53
C VAL A 17 11.46 -7.13 11.73
N ASN A 18 11.27 -6.57 12.92
CA ASN A 18 10.18 -5.66 13.21
C ASN A 18 10.48 -4.33 12.49
N PHE A 19 9.83 -4.07 11.35
CA PHE A 19 10.11 -2.91 10.50
C PHE A 19 9.83 -1.56 11.18
N ALA A 20 9.01 -1.53 12.24
CA ALA A 20 8.86 -0.36 13.09
C ALA A 20 10.16 -0.06 13.88
N GLN A 21 10.85 -1.11 14.34
CA GLN A 21 12.14 -1.02 15.01
C GLN A 21 13.24 -0.61 14.03
N LEU A 22 13.26 -1.17 12.81
CA LEU A 22 14.24 -0.78 11.77
C LEU A 22 14.11 0.70 11.38
N LYS A 23 12.88 1.22 11.29
CA LYS A 23 12.61 2.65 11.01
C LYS A 23 12.99 3.55 12.18
N SER A 24 12.78 3.09 13.43
CA SER A 24 13.20 3.78 14.66
C SER A 24 14.73 3.76 14.85
N ASP A 25 15.39 2.65 14.53
CA ASP A 25 16.84 2.48 14.68
C ASP A 25 17.61 3.26 13.60
N LEU A 26 17.07 3.36 12.38
CA LEU A 26 17.61 4.27 11.35
C LEU A 26 17.32 5.75 11.65
N ALA A 27 16.25 6.08 12.37
CA ALA A 27 15.90 7.47 12.71
C ALA A 27 16.50 7.94 14.04
N GLY A 28 16.92 7.03 14.92
CA GLY A 28 17.16 7.34 16.33
C GLY A 28 18.57 7.16 16.86
N ASN A 29 19.48 6.44 16.19
CA ASN A 29 20.87 6.29 16.64
C ASN A 29 21.81 6.03 15.46
N ILE A 30 22.07 7.10 14.71
CA ILE A 30 23.12 7.12 13.70
C ILE A 30 24.46 7.02 14.43
N ILE A 31 25.06 5.84 14.36
CA ILE A 31 26.50 5.57 14.30
C ILE A 31 27.36 6.61 15.07
N LYS A 32 27.82 6.26 16.28
CA LYS A 32 29.06 6.85 16.80
C LYS A 32 30.20 6.39 15.91
N VAL A 33 30.53 7.22 14.92
CA VAL A 33 31.74 7.07 14.11
C VAL A 33 32.89 7.44 15.03
N GLU A 34 33.70 6.45 15.36
CA GLU A 34 35.00 6.66 16.01
C GLU A 34 35.87 7.49 15.06
N ASP A 35 36.49 8.56 15.59
CA ASP A 35 37.18 9.58 14.81
C ASP A 35 38.22 8.98 13.84
N LEU A 36 37.90 9.05 12.54
CA LEU A 36 38.88 8.80 11.47
C LEU A 36 39.64 10.11 11.19
N PRO A 37 40.97 10.07 11.04
CA PRO A 37 41.74 11.27 10.80
C PRO A 37 41.50 11.80 9.38
N ALA A 38 41.25 13.11 9.32
CA ALA A 38 41.20 14.01 8.16
C ALA A 38 39.97 13.90 7.24
N GLU A 39 39.11 14.92 7.34
CA GLU A 39 38.08 15.31 6.38
C GLU A 39 38.63 15.32 4.95
N ARG A 40 38.00 14.52 4.07
CA ARG A 40 37.92 14.87 2.66
C ARG A 40 36.51 15.38 2.40
N ASP A 41 36.40 16.67 2.10
CA ASP A 41 35.18 17.27 1.57
C ASP A 41 34.78 16.55 0.28
N LEU A 42 33.65 15.83 0.34
CA LEU A 42 33.00 15.27 -0.84
C LEU A 42 32.31 16.42 -1.58
N SER A 43 32.81 16.76 -2.76
CA SER A 43 32.32 17.86 -3.59
C SER A 43 31.42 17.33 -4.71
N ILE A 44 30.42 18.11 -5.14
CA ILE A 44 29.61 17.81 -6.34
C ILE A 44 30.49 17.61 -7.59
N ASN A 45 31.70 18.19 -7.61
CA ASN A 45 32.67 18.01 -8.69
C ASN A 45 33.30 16.59 -8.71
N ASP A 46 33.26 15.85 -7.60
CA ASP A 46 33.62 14.41 -7.55
C ASP A 46 32.62 13.55 -8.32
N PHE A 47 31.45 14.11 -8.67
CA PHE A 47 30.41 13.48 -9.49
C PHE A 47 30.38 14.03 -10.92
N SER A 48 31.48 14.64 -11.40
CA SER A 48 31.56 15.10 -12.79
C SER A 48 31.57 13.90 -13.76
N PHE A 49 30.47 13.76 -14.51
CA PHE A 49 30.28 12.68 -15.47
C PHE A 49 30.98 13.01 -16.79
N GLN A 50 32.13 12.39 -17.05
CA GLN A 50 32.83 12.49 -18.33
C GLN A 50 32.46 11.27 -19.19
N GLN A 51 31.55 11.48 -20.14
CA GLN A 51 30.92 10.42 -20.94
C GLN A 51 31.90 9.83 -21.97
N SER A 52 32.68 8.85 -21.53
CA SER A 52 33.28 7.80 -22.36
C SER A 52 32.64 6.49 -21.93
N SER A 53 32.07 5.72 -22.87
CA SER A 53 31.42 4.43 -22.58
C SER A 53 32.36 3.44 -21.89
N ASN A 54 33.66 3.51 -22.20
CA ASN A 54 34.71 2.77 -21.49
C ASN A 54 34.96 3.33 -20.08
N GLY A 55 34.85 4.64 -19.88
CA GLY A 55 35.03 5.30 -18.58
C GLY A 55 33.97 4.89 -17.57
N PHE A 56 32.69 4.83 -17.97
CA PHE A 56 31.60 4.48 -17.05
C PHE A 56 31.64 3.01 -16.60
N ILE A 57 31.92 2.07 -17.51
CA ILE A 57 32.07 0.65 -17.16
C ILE A 57 33.28 0.44 -16.25
N ASN A 58 34.41 1.09 -16.55
CA ASN A 58 35.57 1.06 -15.65
C ASN A 58 35.23 1.65 -14.27
N ALA A 59 34.49 2.75 -14.22
CA ALA A 59 34.05 3.37 -12.97
C ALA A 59 33.14 2.41 -12.16
N GLN A 60 32.20 1.70 -12.79
CA GLN A 60 31.40 0.66 -12.11
C GLN A 60 32.25 -0.51 -11.58
N GLN A 61 33.41 -0.78 -12.20
CA GLN A 61 34.30 -1.87 -11.79
C GLN A 61 35.29 -1.49 -10.68
N THR A 62 35.48 -0.19 -10.43
CA THR A 62 36.59 0.32 -9.63
C THR A 62 36.18 1.33 -8.57
N VAL A 63 35.11 2.10 -8.81
CA VAL A 63 34.60 3.13 -7.90
C VAL A 63 33.37 2.58 -7.17
N PRO A 64 33.46 2.29 -5.85
CA PRO A 64 32.37 1.66 -5.12
C PRO A 64 31.06 2.47 -5.14
N GLY A 65 31.14 3.80 -5.09
CA GLY A 65 29.96 4.68 -5.14
C GLY A 65 29.23 4.62 -6.49
N VAL A 66 29.97 4.56 -7.61
CA VAL A 66 29.38 4.42 -8.95
C VAL A 66 28.73 3.06 -9.11
N ALA A 67 29.36 2.00 -8.61
CA ALA A 67 28.81 0.65 -8.62
C ALA A 67 27.51 0.54 -7.81
N PHE A 68 27.47 1.17 -6.63
CA PHE A 68 26.28 1.27 -5.80
C PHE A 68 25.14 1.95 -6.57
N LEU A 69 25.39 3.16 -7.09
CA LEU A 69 24.35 3.94 -7.78
C LEU A 69 23.86 3.25 -9.05
N SER A 70 24.75 2.63 -9.84
CA SER A 70 24.32 1.92 -11.04
C SER A 70 23.39 0.75 -10.70
N SER A 71 23.72 -0.04 -9.66
CA SER A 71 22.87 -1.16 -9.23
C SER A 71 21.62 -0.74 -8.45
N ALA A 72 21.61 0.46 -7.86
CA ALA A 72 20.42 1.06 -7.27
C ALA A 72 19.40 1.51 -8.34
N ILE A 73 19.88 1.95 -9.51
CA ILE A 73 19.02 2.33 -10.64
C ILE A 73 18.59 1.09 -11.43
N LEU A 74 19.56 0.24 -11.76
CA LEU A 74 19.35 -0.97 -12.54
C LEU A 74 19.98 -2.17 -11.80
N PRO A 75 19.17 -2.96 -11.08
CA PRO A 75 19.64 -4.10 -10.32
C PRO A 75 20.49 -5.06 -11.17
N GLY A 76 21.66 -5.42 -10.65
CA GLY A 76 22.59 -6.34 -11.29
C GLY A 76 23.57 -5.70 -12.29
N SER A 77 23.45 -4.39 -12.58
CA SER A 77 24.30 -3.71 -13.57
C SER A 77 25.78 -3.74 -13.22
N ALA A 78 26.16 -3.36 -11.99
CA ALA A 78 27.57 -3.40 -11.56
C ALA A 78 28.09 -4.84 -11.40
N GLN A 79 27.22 -5.77 -11.03
CA GLN A 79 27.56 -7.20 -10.97
C GLN A 79 27.92 -7.72 -12.36
N ALA A 80 27.13 -7.38 -13.38
CA ALA A 80 27.41 -7.71 -14.77
C ALA A 80 28.73 -7.06 -15.23
N ALA A 81 28.92 -5.77 -14.95
CA ALA A 81 30.16 -5.06 -15.26
C ALA A 81 31.40 -5.70 -14.61
N ASN A 82 31.26 -6.28 -13.42
CA ASN A 82 32.34 -7.00 -12.72
C ASN A 82 32.42 -8.50 -13.06
N GLY A 83 31.75 -8.96 -14.11
CA GLY A 83 31.79 -10.36 -14.59
C GLY A 83 31.05 -11.36 -13.68
N LYS A 84 30.22 -10.87 -12.75
CA LYS A 84 29.49 -11.66 -11.75
C LYS A 84 28.09 -12.00 -12.28
N TRP A 85 28.06 -12.65 -13.44
CA TRP A 85 26.86 -12.90 -14.25
C TRP A 85 25.75 -13.68 -13.52
N ALA A 86 26.09 -14.64 -12.67
CA ALA A 86 25.09 -15.38 -11.90
C ALA A 86 24.29 -14.45 -10.95
N ARG A 87 24.97 -13.55 -10.24
CA ARG A 87 24.31 -12.57 -9.35
C ARG A 87 23.49 -11.56 -10.14
N ALA A 88 24.05 -11.05 -11.24
CA ALA A 88 23.33 -10.15 -12.15
C ALA A 88 22.05 -10.80 -12.69
N GLY A 89 22.12 -12.07 -13.10
CA GLY A 89 20.98 -12.83 -13.59
C GLY A 89 19.86 -13.02 -12.56
N VAL A 90 20.21 -13.24 -11.28
CA VAL A 90 19.21 -13.32 -10.19
C VAL A 90 18.48 -11.99 -10.01
N TYR A 91 19.21 -10.88 -9.91
CA TYR A 91 18.60 -9.55 -9.76
C TYR A 91 17.67 -9.22 -10.94
N LEU A 92 18.11 -9.50 -12.17
CA LEU A 92 17.32 -9.30 -13.38
C LEU A 92 16.06 -10.17 -13.40
N ALA A 93 16.16 -11.44 -12.99
CA ALA A 93 15.03 -12.36 -12.97
C ALA A 93 13.97 -11.92 -11.95
N VAL A 94 14.39 -11.51 -10.75
CA VAL A 94 13.49 -10.95 -9.72
C VAL A 94 12.83 -9.67 -10.22
N GLU A 95 13.60 -8.78 -10.86
CA GLU A 95 13.11 -7.54 -11.44
C GLU A 95 12.01 -7.80 -12.49
N ALA A 96 12.31 -8.62 -13.48
CA ALA A 96 11.39 -8.94 -14.57
C ALA A 96 10.12 -9.63 -14.08
N PHE A 97 10.25 -10.62 -13.17
CA PHE A 97 9.11 -11.28 -12.54
C PHE A 97 8.23 -10.28 -11.79
N SER A 98 8.84 -9.42 -10.98
CA SER A 98 8.12 -8.48 -10.13
C SER A 98 7.40 -7.41 -10.95
N ILE A 99 8.04 -6.85 -11.98
CA ILE A 99 7.40 -5.90 -12.91
C ILE A 99 6.20 -6.57 -13.59
N PHE A 100 6.39 -7.77 -14.16
CA PHE A 100 5.31 -8.50 -14.83
C PHE A 100 4.13 -8.76 -13.90
N TYR A 101 4.42 -9.27 -12.69
CA TYR A 101 3.39 -9.60 -11.72
C TYR A 101 2.68 -8.36 -11.18
N TYR A 102 3.41 -7.27 -10.93
CA TYR A 102 2.84 -5.98 -10.53
C TYR A 102 1.86 -5.47 -11.58
N ILE A 103 2.27 -5.41 -12.85
CA ILE A 103 1.41 -4.95 -13.95
C ILE A 103 0.17 -5.83 -14.05
N ASN A 104 0.33 -7.16 -14.01
CA ASN A 104 -0.79 -8.09 -14.07
C ASN A 104 -1.80 -7.86 -12.94
N ARG A 105 -1.34 -7.79 -11.68
CA ARG A 105 -2.24 -7.60 -10.53
C ARG A 105 -2.89 -6.24 -10.51
N ASN A 106 -2.16 -5.20 -10.90
CA ASN A 106 -2.70 -3.85 -10.98
C ASN A 106 -3.80 -3.74 -12.05
N ASN A 107 -3.62 -4.39 -13.21
CA ASN A 107 -4.64 -4.43 -14.24
C ASN A 107 -5.89 -5.19 -13.79
N VAL A 108 -5.70 -6.37 -13.19
CA VAL A 108 -6.83 -7.15 -12.62
C VAL A 108 -7.57 -6.37 -11.55
N ALA A 109 -6.85 -5.65 -10.67
CA ALA A 109 -7.47 -4.81 -9.65
C ALA A 109 -8.33 -3.71 -10.28
N LYS A 110 -7.82 -2.98 -11.27
CA LYS A 110 -8.56 -1.93 -11.99
C LYS A 110 -9.78 -2.46 -12.72
N ASP A 111 -9.70 -3.64 -13.32
CA ASP A 111 -10.84 -4.27 -13.99
C ASP A 111 -11.94 -4.64 -12.99
N GLN A 112 -11.55 -5.18 -11.84
CA GLN A 112 -12.47 -5.54 -10.76
C GLN A 112 -13.07 -4.33 -10.07
N GLU A 113 -12.30 -3.26 -9.87
CA GLU A 113 -12.76 -1.98 -9.33
C GLU A 113 -13.81 -1.37 -10.25
N ARG A 114 -13.56 -1.27 -11.57
CA ARG A 114 -14.55 -0.79 -12.55
C ARG A 114 -15.83 -1.62 -12.55
N ALA A 115 -15.71 -2.95 -12.43
CA ALA A 115 -16.86 -3.84 -12.35
C ALA A 115 -17.64 -3.65 -11.03
N TYR A 116 -16.96 -3.32 -9.94
CA TYR A 116 -17.59 -2.99 -8.67
C TYR A 116 -18.28 -1.61 -8.72
N GLU A 117 -17.63 -0.58 -9.28
CA GLU A 117 -18.25 0.73 -9.49
C GLU A 117 -19.54 0.61 -10.30
N ALA A 118 -19.49 -0.08 -11.46
CA ALA A 118 -20.65 -0.29 -12.31
C ALA A 118 -21.80 -1.03 -11.59
N PHE A 119 -21.46 -1.95 -10.69
CA PHE A 119 -22.44 -2.63 -9.83
C PHE A 119 -23.07 -1.66 -8.82
N THR A 120 -22.27 -0.84 -8.14
CA THR A 120 -22.81 0.16 -7.21
C THR A 120 -23.66 1.24 -7.90
N HIS A 121 -23.41 1.53 -9.18
CA HIS A 121 -24.24 2.44 -10.00
C HIS A 121 -25.65 1.89 -10.28
N GLN A 122 -25.91 0.63 -9.97
CA GLN A 122 -27.22 -0.01 -10.14
C GLN A 122 -27.83 -0.43 -8.82
N GLU A 123 -27.00 -0.65 -7.79
CA GLU A 123 -27.45 -1.31 -6.57
C GLU A 123 -27.34 -0.46 -5.30
N TRP A 124 -26.65 0.69 -5.32
CA TRP A 124 -26.53 1.56 -4.16
C TRP A 124 -27.01 2.98 -4.44
N SER A 125 -28.02 3.46 -3.72
CA SER A 125 -28.62 4.78 -3.90
C SER A 125 -28.51 5.65 -2.64
N VAL A 126 -28.10 6.91 -2.85
CA VAL A 126 -28.07 7.94 -1.79
C VAL A 126 -29.49 8.36 -1.36
N VAL A 127 -30.49 8.26 -2.25
CA VAL A 127 -31.90 8.52 -1.88
C VAL A 127 -32.41 7.41 -0.97
N ALA A 128 -32.15 6.13 -1.34
CA ALA A 128 -32.50 4.98 -0.51
C ALA A 128 -31.87 5.09 0.88
N TYR A 129 -30.57 5.40 0.93
CA TYR A 129 -29.84 5.58 2.18
C TYR A 129 -30.39 6.74 3.03
N SER A 130 -30.73 7.88 2.40
CA SER A 130 -31.31 9.02 3.12
C SER A 130 -32.68 8.72 3.70
N GLN A 131 -33.52 7.99 2.97
CA GLN A 131 -34.84 7.54 3.45
C GLN A 131 -34.69 6.55 4.61
N TRP A 132 -33.73 5.63 4.51
CA TRP A 132 -33.39 4.74 5.62
C TRP A 132 -32.95 5.52 6.87
N LEU A 133 -32.07 6.52 6.72
CA LEU A 133 -31.59 7.33 7.83
C LEU A 133 -32.74 8.07 8.54
N ILE A 134 -33.70 8.60 7.79
CA ILE A 134 -34.90 9.22 8.38
C ILE A 134 -35.70 8.19 9.18
N GLY A 135 -35.94 7.00 8.62
CA GLY A 135 -36.63 5.92 9.33
C GLY A 135 -35.87 5.47 10.58
N TYR A 136 -34.54 5.48 10.53
CA TYR A 136 -33.67 5.20 11.67
C TYR A 136 -33.86 6.22 12.80
N TYR A 137 -33.92 7.51 12.49
CA TYR A 137 -34.24 8.54 13.47
C TYR A 137 -35.63 8.35 14.08
N ASP A 138 -36.64 8.17 13.23
CA ASP A 138 -38.04 8.07 13.65
C ASP A 138 -38.30 6.86 14.55
N ASN A 139 -37.76 5.70 14.19
CA ASN A 139 -37.98 4.46 14.93
C ASN A 139 -37.23 4.42 16.26
N ASN A 140 -36.08 5.10 16.35
CA ASN A 140 -35.26 5.13 17.56
C ASN A 140 -35.53 6.36 18.46
N GLY A 141 -36.50 7.21 18.10
CA GLY A 141 -36.86 8.40 18.90
C GLY A 141 -35.75 9.45 18.94
N LEU A 142 -34.91 9.49 17.92
CA LEU A 142 -33.83 10.47 17.76
C LEU A 142 -34.38 11.75 17.13
N SER A 143 -33.69 12.87 17.33
CA SER A 143 -34.05 14.16 16.74
C SER A 143 -32.81 14.90 16.26
N HIS A 144 -32.94 15.62 15.13
CA HIS A 144 -31.91 16.50 14.62
C HIS A 144 -32.57 17.72 13.95
N ASP A 145 -32.05 18.93 14.20
CA ASP A 145 -32.68 20.20 13.78
C ASP A 145 -32.88 20.32 12.25
N LYS A 146 -32.11 19.55 11.48
CA LYS A 146 -32.14 19.53 10.01
C LYS A 146 -32.78 18.28 9.41
N LEU A 147 -33.30 17.35 10.22
CA LEU A 147 -33.89 16.11 9.73
C LEU A 147 -35.09 16.37 8.81
N ASP A 148 -35.93 17.37 9.13
CA ASP A 148 -37.08 17.74 8.30
C ASP A 148 -36.67 18.32 6.94
N GLN A 149 -35.48 18.93 6.84
CA GLN A 149 -34.94 19.37 5.55
C GLN A 149 -34.58 18.17 4.68
N LEU A 150 -33.91 17.15 5.25
CA LEU A 150 -33.63 15.89 4.57
C LEU A 150 -34.92 15.18 4.13
N ARG A 151 -35.90 15.08 5.04
CA ARG A 151 -37.22 14.50 4.76
C ARG A 151 -37.93 15.20 3.62
N THR A 152 -37.88 16.53 3.56
CA THR A 152 -38.47 17.31 2.46
C THR A 152 -37.75 17.05 1.13
N MET A 153 -36.42 16.90 1.13
CA MET A 153 -35.66 16.63 -0.09
C MET A 153 -35.97 15.26 -0.70
N VAL A 154 -36.12 14.22 0.13
CA VAL A 154 -36.32 12.84 -0.34
C VAL A 154 -37.76 12.36 -0.29
N GLY A 155 -38.67 13.20 0.19
CA GLY A 155 -40.10 12.90 0.31
C GLY A 155 -40.74 12.69 -1.06
N GLY A 156 -41.36 11.52 -1.25
CA GLY A 156 -42.01 11.16 -2.51
C GLY A 156 -41.07 10.85 -3.68
N LEU A 157 -39.76 10.75 -3.43
CA LEU A 157 -38.80 10.26 -4.41
C LEU A 157 -38.69 8.73 -4.35
N ASP A 158 -38.63 8.10 -5.52
CA ASP A 158 -38.18 6.72 -5.64
C ASP A 158 -36.69 6.70 -6.03
N PRO A 159 -35.85 5.89 -5.35
CA PRO A 159 -34.47 5.64 -5.77
C PRO A 159 -34.38 5.16 -7.23
N ASP A 160 -33.44 5.69 -7.99
CA ASP A 160 -33.23 5.31 -9.39
C ASP A 160 -32.23 4.16 -9.50
N PHE A 161 -32.66 2.93 -9.21
CA PHE A 161 -31.80 1.73 -9.36
C PHE A 161 -31.54 1.34 -10.83
N SER A 162 -32.13 2.05 -11.82
CA SER A 162 -31.71 1.91 -13.22
C SER A 162 -30.36 2.58 -13.47
N ASP A 163 -30.10 3.68 -12.76
CA ASP A 163 -28.83 4.39 -12.71
C ASP A 163 -28.78 5.31 -11.47
N THR A 164 -28.19 4.81 -10.38
CA THR A 164 -28.18 5.50 -9.08
C THR A 164 -27.33 6.76 -9.07
N ARG A 165 -26.57 7.01 -10.15
CA ARG A 165 -25.85 8.25 -10.37
C ARG A 165 -26.80 9.45 -10.46
N ASN A 166 -28.03 9.24 -10.91
CA ASN A 166 -29.06 10.26 -11.01
C ASN A 166 -29.53 10.76 -9.63
N ASP A 167 -29.41 9.94 -8.59
CA ASP A 167 -29.85 10.26 -7.23
C ASP A 167 -28.94 11.27 -6.52
N TRP A 168 -27.68 11.38 -6.94
CA TRP A 168 -26.71 12.30 -6.33
C TRP A 168 -27.02 13.78 -6.54
N ASN A 169 -27.80 14.11 -7.57
CA ASN A 169 -28.29 15.48 -7.78
C ASN A 169 -29.57 15.78 -6.98
N ARG A 170 -30.16 14.78 -6.32
CA ARG A 170 -31.43 14.87 -5.58
C ARG A 170 -31.21 15.06 -4.07
N VAL A 171 -30.03 14.70 -3.57
CA VAL A 171 -29.67 14.79 -2.15
C VAL A 171 -28.52 15.76 -1.95
N ASN A 172 -28.69 16.75 -1.06
CA ASN A 172 -27.57 17.58 -0.62
C ASN A 172 -26.66 16.78 0.33
N ILE A 173 -25.52 16.32 -0.20
CA ILE A 173 -24.58 15.49 0.56
C ILE A 173 -24.04 16.17 1.82
N ASN A 174 -23.85 17.50 1.82
CA ASN A 174 -23.33 18.21 2.99
C ASN A 174 -24.33 18.18 4.15
N LEU A 175 -25.63 18.30 3.82
CA LEU A 175 -26.70 18.18 4.80
C LEU A 175 -26.82 16.75 5.33
N LEU A 176 -26.72 15.74 4.45
CA LEU A 176 -26.69 14.34 4.87
C LEU A 176 -25.52 14.06 5.83
N GLN A 177 -24.30 14.47 5.45
CA GLN A 177 -23.10 14.29 6.28
C GLN A 177 -23.16 15.03 7.61
N GLU A 178 -23.85 16.17 7.67
CA GLU A 178 -24.07 16.88 8.92
C GLU A 178 -24.95 16.06 9.87
N ILE A 179 -26.05 15.52 9.37
CA ILE A 179 -26.94 14.63 10.15
C ILE A 179 -26.18 13.38 10.60
N GLU A 180 -25.43 12.73 9.70
CA GLU A 180 -24.64 11.52 10.02
C GLU A 180 -23.65 11.75 11.17
N ARG A 181 -22.99 12.91 11.22
CA ARG A 181 -22.01 13.23 12.28
C ARG A 181 -22.62 13.29 13.68
N GLU A 182 -23.90 13.63 13.75
CA GLU A 182 -24.66 13.80 14.99
C GLU A 182 -25.69 12.66 15.18
N THR A 183 -25.53 11.56 14.45
CA THR A 183 -26.41 10.40 14.57
C THR A 183 -25.90 9.45 15.65
N ASP A 184 -26.66 9.34 16.75
CA ASP A 184 -26.40 8.37 17.80
C ASP A 184 -26.51 6.92 17.27
N LEU A 185 -25.57 6.09 17.67
CA LEU A 185 -25.55 4.65 17.38
C LEU A 185 -26.50 3.91 18.33
N VAL A 186 -27.54 3.32 17.76
CA VAL A 186 -28.59 2.59 18.45
C VAL A 186 -28.56 1.14 17.96
N CYS A 187 -28.21 0.25 18.87
CA CYS A 187 -27.94 -1.16 18.59
C CYS A 187 -28.22 -1.99 19.85
N GLY A 188 -28.51 -3.28 19.68
CA GLY A 188 -28.84 -4.14 20.83
C GLY A 188 -27.65 -4.47 21.74
N THR A 189 -26.42 -4.53 21.20
CA THR A 189 -25.25 -5.07 21.92
C THR A 189 -23.96 -4.25 21.76
N CYS A 190 -24.03 -3.09 21.11
CA CYS A 190 -22.85 -2.23 20.92
C CYS A 190 -22.82 -1.10 21.97
N GLY A 191 -21.67 -0.46 22.14
CA GLY A 191 -21.49 0.62 23.10
C GLY A 191 -22.18 1.90 22.68
N SER A 192 -22.29 2.86 23.61
CA SER A 192 -22.72 4.22 23.30
C SER A 192 -21.69 4.94 22.42
N GLY A 193 -22.16 5.69 21.44
CA GLY A 193 -21.35 6.51 20.56
C GLY A 193 -22.16 6.95 19.36
N ASP A 194 -21.51 7.64 18.43
CA ASP A 194 -22.14 8.15 17.21
C ASP A 194 -21.74 7.26 16.03
N PHE A 195 -22.37 7.48 14.88
CA PHE A 195 -21.93 6.90 13.62
C PHE A 195 -20.44 7.16 13.39
N SER A 196 -19.70 6.11 13.03
CA SER A 196 -18.24 6.18 12.92
C SER A 196 -17.78 6.92 11.67
N HIS A 197 -18.64 6.99 10.65
CA HIS A 197 -18.32 7.51 9.34
C HIS A 197 -19.45 8.35 8.76
N VAL A 198 -19.09 9.18 7.79
CA VAL A 198 -20.01 9.94 6.96
C VAL A 198 -19.89 9.46 5.52
N LEU A 199 -20.98 9.56 4.76
CA LEU A 199 -20.99 9.21 3.35
C LEU A 199 -20.00 10.12 2.59
N PRO A 200 -18.94 9.56 1.97
CA PRO A 200 -17.98 10.37 1.23
C PRO A 200 -18.58 10.92 -0.07
N ALA A 201 -17.91 11.91 -0.66
CA ALA A 201 -18.30 12.44 -1.95
C ALA A 201 -18.37 11.34 -3.03
N TYR A 202 -19.43 11.38 -3.83
CA TYR A 202 -19.65 10.44 -4.93
C TYR A 202 -18.42 10.33 -5.85
N GLY A 203 -18.13 9.11 -6.29
CA GLY A 203 -17.03 8.82 -7.19
C GLY A 203 -15.64 8.86 -6.55
N SER A 204 -15.52 9.21 -5.26
CA SER A 204 -14.25 9.08 -4.54
C SER A 204 -13.93 7.62 -4.24
N GLN A 205 -12.64 7.28 -4.14
CA GLN A 205 -12.22 5.94 -3.70
C GLN A 205 -12.80 5.59 -2.33
N GLN A 206 -12.86 6.58 -1.44
CA GLN A 206 -13.42 6.40 -0.10
C GLN A 206 -14.91 6.04 -0.15
N TYR A 207 -15.70 6.67 -1.04
CA TYR A 207 -17.11 6.34 -1.20
C TYR A 207 -17.29 4.85 -1.52
N TYR A 208 -16.60 4.37 -2.56
CA TYR A 208 -16.65 2.98 -2.99
C TYR A 208 -16.14 1.99 -1.92
N GLU A 209 -15.18 2.40 -1.09
CA GLU A 209 -14.72 1.58 0.04
C GLU A 209 -15.77 1.50 1.17
N LEU A 210 -16.33 2.64 1.58
CA LEU A 210 -17.15 2.68 2.80
C LEU A 210 -18.51 1.99 2.62
N ILE A 211 -19.19 2.18 1.48
CA ILE A 211 -20.56 1.68 1.26
C ILE A 211 -20.71 0.15 1.30
N SER A 212 -19.60 -0.59 1.13
CA SER A 212 -19.54 -2.06 1.23
C SER A 212 -18.73 -2.55 2.41
N LYS A 213 -18.26 -1.67 3.30
CA LYS A 213 -17.42 -2.04 4.44
C LYS A 213 -18.12 -1.83 5.78
N TYR A 214 -18.99 -0.83 5.87
CA TYR A 214 -19.70 -0.50 7.10
C TYR A 214 -21.18 -0.75 6.92
N TYR A 215 -21.76 -1.58 7.79
CA TYR A 215 -23.19 -1.88 7.82
C TYR A 215 -24.06 -0.61 7.98
N GLN A 216 -23.47 0.50 8.44
CA GLN A 216 -24.12 1.81 8.46
C GLN A 216 -24.70 2.20 7.09
N PHE A 217 -24.01 1.86 6.00
CA PHE A 217 -24.41 2.24 4.64
C PHE A 217 -25.30 1.19 3.98
N GLU A 218 -25.71 0.16 4.72
CA GLU A 218 -26.52 -0.94 4.21
C GLU A 218 -27.87 -0.46 3.66
N GLY A 219 -28.47 0.54 4.31
CA GLY A 219 -29.76 1.13 3.91
C GLY A 219 -29.82 1.68 2.48
N GLY A 220 -28.66 1.91 1.85
CA GLY A 220 -28.58 2.35 0.45
C GLY A 220 -28.65 1.22 -0.58
N TRP A 221 -28.49 -0.05 -0.18
CA TRP A 221 -28.52 -1.20 -1.08
C TRP A 221 -29.94 -1.53 -1.52
N SER A 222 -30.11 -1.87 -2.81
CA SER A 222 -31.41 -1.99 -3.47
C SER A 222 -32.31 -3.09 -2.88
N ASP A 223 -31.73 -4.22 -2.53
CA ASP A 223 -32.42 -5.35 -1.91
C ASP A 223 -32.86 -5.02 -0.49
N PHE A 224 -31.97 -4.43 0.31
CA PHE A 224 -32.29 -3.94 1.64
C PHE A 224 -33.42 -2.90 1.60
N TYR A 225 -33.30 -1.92 0.70
CA TYR A 225 -34.29 -0.87 0.53
C TYR A 225 -35.66 -1.43 0.15
N ALA A 226 -35.69 -2.33 -0.83
CA ALA A 226 -36.92 -2.95 -1.33
C ALA A 226 -37.62 -3.80 -0.26
N GLU A 227 -36.85 -4.53 0.56
CA GLU A 227 -37.39 -5.41 1.60
C GLU A 227 -37.85 -4.65 2.85
N ASN A 228 -37.21 -3.52 3.18
CA ASN A 228 -37.42 -2.84 4.46
C ASN A 228 -38.05 -1.46 4.33
N VAL A 229 -37.41 -0.56 3.59
CA VAL A 229 -37.76 0.87 3.58
C VAL A 229 -38.95 1.13 2.66
N ALA A 230 -38.91 0.61 1.42
CA ALA A 230 -39.94 0.84 0.41
C ALA A 230 -41.34 0.35 0.84
N VAL A 231 -41.37 -0.72 1.64
CA VAL A 231 -42.61 -1.37 2.08
C VAL A 231 -43.00 -1.04 3.52
N ASN A 232 -42.22 -0.19 4.22
CA ASN A 232 -42.37 0.09 5.65
C ASN A 232 -42.49 -1.22 6.47
N ASN A 233 -41.50 -2.11 6.34
CA ASN A 233 -41.53 -3.43 6.95
C ASN A 233 -41.69 -3.35 8.48
N PRO A 234 -42.81 -3.84 9.05
CA PRO A 234 -43.05 -3.74 10.50
C PRO A 234 -42.13 -4.64 11.34
N ASN A 235 -41.44 -5.60 10.72
CA ASN A 235 -40.50 -6.48 11.40
C ASN A 235 -39.06 -5.92 11.40
N TYR A 236 -38.82 -4.83 10.66
CA TYR A 236 -37.53 -4.16 10.64
C TYR A 236 -37.46 -3.12 11.76
N ASN A 237 -36.52 -3.28 12.68
CA ASN A 237 -36.43 -2.50 13.92
C ASN A 237 -35.44 -1.33 13.86
N TYR A 238 -34.89 -1.01 12.68
CA TYR A 238 -33.93 0.08 12.47
C TYR A 238 -32.78 0.11 13.49
N LEU A 239 -32.33 -1.06 13.95
CA LEU A 239 -31.14 -1.15 14.80
C LEU A 239 -29.90 -1.33 13.93
N TYR A 240 -28.80 -0.70 14.34
CA TYR A 240 -27.50 -0.93 13.72
C TYR A 240 -27.04 -2.37 13.98
N ASP A 241 -26.76 -3.10 12.89
CA ASP A 241 -26.17 -4.43 12.95
C ASP A 241 -24.64 -4.34 12.98
N ASN A 242 -24.04 -4.65 14.13
CA ASN A 242 -22.59 -4.65 14.28
C ASN A 242 -21.92 -5.99 13.92
N LYS A 243 -22.70 -7.06 13.69
CA LYS A 243 -22.20 -8.40 13.39
C LYS A 243 -22.39 -8.81 11.94
N GLY A 244 -23.33 -8.17 11.24
CA GLY A 244 -23.74 -8.53 9.89
C GLY A 244 -24.67 -9.73 9.85
N ASP A 245 -25.34 -10.05 10.96
CA ASP A 245 -26.32 -11.12 11.05
C ASP A 245 -27.55 -10.86 10.16
N LEU A 246 -27.81 -9.59 9.84
CA LEU A 246 -28.92 -9.10 9.02
C LEU A 246 -28.45 -8.49 7.70
N ALA A 247 -27.17 -8.67 7.35
CA ALA A 247 -26.59 -8.10 6.15
C ALA A 247 -27.25 -8.67 4.88
N SER A 248 -27.73 -7.76 4.04
CA SER A 248 -28.40 -8.02 2.77
C SER A 248 -27.46 -8.70 1.77
N PRO A 249 -28.00 -9.59 0.90
CA PRO A 249 -27.20 -10.28 -0.10
C PRO A 249 -26.34 -9.37 -1.00
N LEU A 250 -26.86 -8.21 -1.42
CA LEU A 250 -26.12 -7.28 -2.27
C LEU A 250 -25.04 -6.52 -1.49
N PHE A 251 -25.27 -6.18 -0.22
CA PHE A 251 -24.21 -5.65 0.63
C PHE A 251 -23.04 -6.63 0.73
N LEU A 252 -23.32 -7.91 1.02
CA LEU A 252 -22.30 -8.96 1.12
C LEU A 252 -21.57 -9.19 -0.20
N LEU A 253 -22.29 -9.17 -1.32
CA LEU A 253 -21.69 -9.26 -2.67
C LEU A 253 -20.81 -8.04 -2.99
N GLY A 254 -21.24 -6.85 -2.57
CA GLY A 254 -20.47 -5.62 -2.66
C GLY A 254 -19.18 -5.71 -1.84
N ALA A 255 -19.27 -6.13 -0.58
CA ALA A 255 -18.14 -6.36 0.31
C ALA A 255 -17.12 -7.35 -0.28
N GLU A 256 -17.61 -8.48 -0.82
CA GLU A 256 -16.77 -9.47 -1.46
C GLU A 256 -16.06 -8.91 -2.72
N ARG A 257 -16.78 -8.16 -3.57
CA ARG A 257 -16.21 -7.48 -4.73
C ARG A 257 -15.13 -6.47 -4.33
N ALA A 258 -15.42 -5.68 -3.29
CA ALA A 258 -14.49 -4.71 -2.72
C ALA A 258 -13.20 -5.36 -2.23
N ASP A 259 -13.34 -6.42 -1.44
CA ASP A 259 -12.21 -7.19 -0.93
C ASP A 259 -11.38 -7.81 -2.05
N ARG A 260 -12.00 -8.29 -3.14
CA ARG A 260 -11.26 -8.90 -4.27
C ARG A 260 -10.33 -7.91 -4.96
N PHE A 261 -10.79 -6.70 -5.32
CA PHE A 261 -9.91 -5.74 -5.97
C PHE A 261 -8.87 -5.18 -4.99
N ASN A 262 -9.26 -4.91 -3.74
CA ASN A 262 -8.34 -4.47 -2.69
C ASN A 262 -7.23 -5.50 -2.41
N ASN A 263 -7.55 -6.79 -2.44
CA ASN A 263 -6.57 -7.87 -2.34
C ASN A 263 -5.56 -7.85 -3.50
N ASN A 264 -5.99 -7.58 -4.74
CA ASN A 264 -5.08 -7.47 -5.87
C ASN A 264 -4.19 -6.22 -5.78
N TYR A 265 -4.71 -5.08 -5.33
CA TYR A 265 -3.90 -3.90 -5.03
C TYR A 265 -2.87 -4.17 -3.93
N ARG A 266 -3.25 -4.86 -2.84
CA ARG A 266 -2.32 -5.26 -1.78
C ARG A 266 -1.22 -6.19 -2.30
N ARG A 267 -1.55 -7.16 -3.15
CA ARG A 267 -0.57 -8.04 -3.80
C ARG A 267 0.37 -7.25 -4.70
N ALA A 268 -0.14 -6.30 -5.49
CA ALA A 268 0.68 -5.42 -6.30
C ALA A 268 1.62 -4.58 -5.43
N GLY A 269 1.13 -3.99 -4.34
CA GLY A 269 1.94 -3.22 -3.38
C GLY A 269 3.05 -4.05 -2.73
N ASN A 270 2.78 -5.29 -2.34
CA ASN A 270 3.79 -6.20 -1.81
C ASN A 270 4.92 -6.50 -2.82
N ILE A 271 4.59 -6.56 -4.10
CA ILE A 271 5.55 -6.81 -5.18
C ILE A 271 6.35 -5.55 -5.52
N LEU A 272 5.73 -4.37 -5.41
CA LEU A 272 6.46 -3.10 -5.45
C LEU A 272 7.49 -3.01 -4.32
N ASN A 273 7.15 -3.47 -3.10
CA ASN A 273 8.11 -3.56 -2.00
C ASN A 273 9.26 -4.52 -2.33
N LEU A 274 8.97 -5.65 -2.96
CA LEU A 274 10.01 -6.59 -3.41
C LEU A 274 10.96 -5.96 -4.43
N LEU A 275 10.45 -5.15 -5.37
CA LEU A 275 11.28 -4.38 -6.31
C LEU A 275 12.23 -3.44 -5.57
N VAL A 276 11.72 -2.65 -4.62
CA VAL A 276 12.56 -1.74 -3.83
C VAL A 276 13.66 -2.50 -3.08
N ILE A 277 13.33 -3.64 -2.47
CA ILE A 277 14.31 -4.49 -1.79
C ILE A 277 15.35 -5.03 -2.78
N ASN A 278 14.92 -5.47 -3.97
CA ASN A 278 15.81 -5.95 -5.03
C ASN A 278 16.85 -4.89 -5.41
N HIS A 279 16.42 -3.64 -5.60
CA HIS A 279 17.30 -2.50 -5.88
C HIS A 279 18.30 -2.23 -4.75
N VAL A 280 17.82 -2.16 -3.51
CA VAL A 280 18.67 -1.89 -2.34
C VAL A 280 19.72 -2.99 -2.15
N VAL A 281 19.30 -4.25 -2.17
CA VAL A 281 20.21 -5.39 -2.00
C VAL A 281 21.22 -5.44 -3.14
N SER A 282 20.80 -5.17 -4.38
CA SER A 282 21.71 -5.12 -5.52
C SER A 282 22.75 -4.01 -5.42
N ALA A 283 22.35 -2.82 -4.96
CA ALA A 283 23.24 -1.69 -4.74
C ALA A 283 24.33 -1.99 -3.70
N PHE A 284 23.96 -2.58 -2.57
CA PHE A 284 24.92 -2.96 -1.53
C PHE A 284 25.82 -4.13 -1.94
N ASP A 285 25.29 -5.14 -2.64
CA ASP A 285 26.12 -6.22 -3.20
C ASP A 285 27.17 -5.66 -4.18
N ALA A 286 26.81 -4.66 -4.98
CA ALA A 286 27.73 -3.98 -5.89
C ALA A 286 28.82 -3.21 -5.13
N LEU A 287 28.41 -2.41 -4.14
CA LEU A 287 29.32 -1.63 -3.29
C LEU A 287 30.38 -2.53 -2.64
N PHE A 288 29.94 -3.61 -1.98
CA PHE A 288 30.84 -4.51 -1.27
C PHE A 288 31.70 -5.33 -2.23
N SER A 289 31.15 -5.74 -3.38
CA SER A 289 31.93 -6.44 -4.41
C SER A 289 33.11 -5.62 -4.90
N VAL A 290 32.91 -4.32 -5.16
CA VAL A 290 34.00 -3.43 -5.62
C VAL A 290 34.97 -3.11 -4.48
N LYS A 291 34.48 -2.83 -3.27
CA LYS A 291 35.36 -2.62 -2.09
C LYS A 291 36.27 -3.81 -1.83
N LEU A 292 35.72 -5.03 -1.84
CA LEU A 292 36.48 -6.26 -1.63
C LEU A 292 37.51 -6.49 -2.73
N LYS A 293 37.12 -6.29 -4.00
CA LYS A 293 38.02 -6.39 -5.15
C LYS A 293 39.19 -5.39 -5.03
N ASN A 294 38.92 -4.14 -4.68
CA ASN A 294 39.95 -3.12 -4.51
C ASN A 294 40.91 -3.47 -3.36
N ALA A 295 40.38 -3.96 -2.22
CA ALA A 295 41.20 -4.40 -1.10
C ALA A 295 42.11 -5.59 -1.47
N GLN A 296 41.61 -6.54 -2.25
CA GLN A 296 42.41 -7.67 -2.76
C GLN A 296 43.53 -7.20 -3.69
N VAL A 297 43.23 -6.31 -4.64
CA VAL A 297 44.24 -5.74 -5.55
C VAL A 297 45.31 -4.98 -4.77
N GLN A 298 44.92 -4.18 -3.77
CA GLN A 298 45.86 -3.44 -2.92
C GLN A 298 46.75 -4.38 -2.08
N ALA A 299 46.17 -5.43 -1.49
CA ALA A 299 46.92 -6.43 -0.73
C ALA A 299 47.93 -7.18 -1.61
N SER A 300 47.50 -7.63 -2.80
CA SER A 300 48.41 -8.29 -3.77
C SER A 300 49.52 -7.36 -4.25
N ALA A 301 49.22 -6.07 -4.51
CA ALA A 301 50.23 -5.10 -4.91
C ALA A 301 51.27 -4.84 -3.80
N ASN A 302 50.83 -4.78 -2.53
CA ASN A 302 51.74 -4.64 -1.39
C ASN A 302 52.65 -5.86 -1.20
N MET A 303 52.16 -7.07 -1.47
CA MET A 303 52.98 -8.29 -1.42
C MET A 303 54.00 -8.39 -2.56
N MET A 304 53.74 -7.74 -3.71
CA MET A 304 54.62 -7.78 -4.88
C MET A 304 55.66 -6.65 -4.91
N ARG A 305 55.61 -5.68 -3.99
CA ARG A 305 56.65 -4.66 -3.85
C ARG A 305 57.92 -5.31 -3.25
N PRO A 306 59.03 -5.39 -3.98
CA PRO A 306 60.32 -5.69 -3.37
C PRO A 306 60.75 -4.49 -2.51
N ASP A 307 61.30 -4.76 -1.33
CA ASP A 307 61.88 -3.83 -0.34
C ASP A 307 60.87 -3.17 0.63
N SER A 308 60.95 -3.30 1.96
CA SER A 308 62.09 -3.58 2.84
C SER A 308 61.65 -4.32 4.13
N PHE A 309 62.06 -5.57 4.30
CA PHE A 309 62.07 -6.23 5.62
C PHE A 309 63.36 -5.79 6.33
N SER A 310 63.30 -4.71 7.13
CA SER A 310 64.41 -4.31 8.00
C SER A 310 64.32 -5.09 9.31
N LEU A 311 65.16 -6.10 9.46
CA LEU A 311 65.37 -6.81 10.72
C LEU A 311 66.51 -6.12 11.48
N THR A 312 66.17 -5.20 12.38
CA THR A 312 67.17 -4.62 13.29
C THR A 312 67.37 -5.59 14.46
N LEU A 313 68.36 -6.46 14.37
CA LEU A 313 68.82 -7.27 15.50
C LEU A 313 69.70 -6.40 16.40
N HIS A 314 69.21 -6.11 17.60
CA HIS A 314 70.04 -5.58 18.67
C HIS A 314 70.84 -6.73 19.29
N PHE A 315 72.16 -6.66 19.19
CA PHE A 315 73.10 -7.43 20.01
C PHE A 315 73.62 -6.55 21.15
#